data_AF-A0A7G1G7F4-F1
#
_entry.id   AF-A0A7G1G7F4-F1
#
_cell.length_a   1.000
_cell.length_b   1.000
_cell.length_c   1.000
_cell.angle_alpha   90.00
_cell.angle_beta   90.00
_cell.angle_gamma   90.00
#
_symmetry.space_group_name_H-M   'P 1'
#
loop_
_entity.id
_entity.type
_entity.pdbx_description
1 polymer ?
#
loop_
_entity_poly.entity_id
_entity_poly.type
_entity_poly.pdbx_seq_one_letter_code
_entity_poly.pdbx_strand_id
1 'polypeptide(L)'
;MKKIILIFLIIFSIQIFSITLENIYNLSKNSSTLDKSWKELVLYIQKNGSNQQLERYGEIISAKKYLYNKYKNFKFINTIISEDLKEFLIGIGIIDFNFSEEDTKKILYIFKNLPKTIQNILESGKMEEINLKYSYKIKGLNSYVNQKSDDLFLKYLIDKTIQNPPFFDKDMQNFVNTFISKSHIIKMNEIIESSRYYIQEKDFMGGYNLLKFLYEKNYISDKNLKQYYKLKTYFELKNKLSTYASTVYTFENQEIEKYTYDVLSLINSVSNLTLSKKMLEDILYSIVKVLNTRIEKLDKKLNVDFSNIQINNLNEELSNEIIKLKLKLNYSKDIIKNASNNKTEKSNKIKTNFFIEYLFIFLVIITLIILMLLFELFPSEKKVEFLCKIGMGKYGLRLTEKLILKNPNYYKYYILLATVYEVIGDFEKSISAYKTATNLKKKSGGNE
;
A
#
# COMPACT_ATOMS: atom_id res chain seq x y z
N MET A 1 -73.70 -1.45 24.60
CA MET A 1 -72.67 -2.35 24.00
C MET A 1 -71.68 -1.65 23.07
N LYS A 2 -72.08 -0.71 22.19
CA LYS A 2 -71.14 -0.01 21.28
C LYS A 2 -70.01 0.80 21.96
N LYS A 3 -70.26 1.38 23.15
CA LYS A 3 -69.23 2.10 23.93
C LYS A 3 -68.18 1.19 24.59
N ILE A 4 -68.54 -0.06 24.90
CA ILE A 4 -67.62 -1.05 25.50
C ILE A 4 -66.67 -1.60 24.44
N ILE A 5 -67.15 -1.80 23.20
CA ILE A 5 -66.34 -2.23 22.05
C ILE A 5 -65.30 -1.16 21.67
N LEU A 6 -65.64 0.13 21.77
CA LEU A 6 -64.70 1.22 21.50
C LEU A 6 -63.60 1.30 22.57
N ILE A 7 -63.94 1.06 23.84
CA ILE A 7 -62.97 0.99 24.94
C ILE A 7 -62.08 -0.25 24.78
N PHE A 8 -62.62 -1.39 24.34
CA PHE A 8 -61.83 -2.59 24.06
C PHE A 8 -60.88 -2.39 22.86
N LEU A 9 -61.30 -1.65 21.82
CA LEU A 9 -60.46 -1.28 20.66
C LEU A 9 -59.36 -0.28 21.04
N ILE A 10 -59.63 0.66 21.96
CA ILE A 10 -58.63 1.60 22.47
C ILE A 10 -57.64 0.87 23.40
N ILE A 11 -58.12 -0.07 24.25
CA ILE A 11 -57.25 -0.90 25.11
C ILE A 11 -56.41 -1.89 24.28
N PHE A 12 -56.92 -2.40 23.16
CA PHE A 12 -56.13 -3.20 22.20
C PHE A 12 -55.10 -2.36 21.43
N SER A 13 -55.37 -1.08 21.18
CA SER A 13 -54.38 -0.16 20.58
C SER A 13 -53.28 0.29 21.55
N ILE A 14 -53.43 -0.01 22.85
CA ILE A 14 -52.41 0.18 23.90
C ILE A 14 -51.66 -1.13 24.19
N GLN A 15 -51.75 -2.15 23.30
CA GLN A 15 -50.60 -3.03 23.13
C GLN A 15 -49.46 -2.20 22.52
N ILE A 16 -48.78 -1.50 23.43
CA ILE A 16 -47.46 -0.91 23.28
C ILE A 16 -46.71 -1.80 22.31
N PHE A 17 -46.27 -1.25 21.17
CA PHE A 17 -45.22 -1.86 20.36
C PHE A 17 -44.09 -2.21 21.32
N SER A 18 -44.08 -3.45 21.80
CA SER A 18 -43.10 -3.91 22.77
C SER A 18 -41.81 -3.99 21.95
N ILE A 19 -40.94 -3.01 22.19
CA ILE A 19 -39.62 -3.00 21.60
C ILE A 19 -38.96 -4.32 22.02
N THR A 20 -38.78 -5.22 21.06
CA THR A 20 -38.11 -6.50 21.27
C THR A 20 -36.63 -6.26 21.49
N LEU A 21 -35.98 -7.19 22.18
CA LEU A 21 -34.54 -7.12 22.41
C LEU A 21 -33.72 -7.06 21.10
N GLU A 22 -34.21 -7.70 20.04
CA GLU A 22 -33.65 -7.60 18.70
C GLU A 22 -33.77 -6.19 18.11
N ASN A 23 -34.90 -5.51 18.31
CA ASN A 23 -35.07 -4.11 17.91
C ASN A 23 -34.10 -3.19 18.68
N ILE A 24 -33.92 -3.42 19.99
CA ILE A 24 -32.93 -2.69 20.81
C ILE A 24 -31.53 -2.90 20.26
N TYR A 25 -31.18 -4.15 19.93
CA TYR A 25 -29.88 -4.50 19.37
C TYR A 25 -29.67 -3.90 17.98
N ASN A 26 -30.68 -3.90 17.10
CA ASN A 26 -30.60 -3.25 15.80
C ASN A 26 -30.39 -1.74 15.91
N LEU A 27 -31.02 -1.07 16.89
CA LEU A 27 -30.73 0.34 17.19
C LEU A 27 -29.28 0.56 17.64
N SER A 28 -28.61 -0.44 18.20
CA SER A 28 -27.20 -0.35 18.60
C SER A 28 -26.24 -0.34 17.42
N LYS A 29 -26.69 -0.68 16.20
CA LYS A 29 -25.84 -0.78 15.00
C LYS A 29 -25.55 0.57 14.33
N ASN A 30 -26.06 1.66 14.89
CA ASN A 30 -25.82 3.01 14.39
C ASN A 30 -25.40 3.94 15.55
N SER A 31 -24.33 4.71 15.36
CA SER A 31 -23.76 5.58 16.38
C SER A 31 -24.72 6.70 16.82
N SER A 32 -25.59 7.16 15.93
CA SER A 32 -26.63 8.17 16.25
C SER A 32 -27.75 7.63 17.14
N THR A 33 -27.99 6.31 17.13
CA THR A 33 -29.07 5.65 17.90
C THR A 33 -28.55 4.81 19.07
N LEU A 34 -27.23 4.73 19.27
CA LEU A 34 -26.61 3.92 20.32
C LEU A 34 -27.06 4.32 21.73
N ASP A 35 -27.19 5.63 22.01
CA ASP A 35 -27.68 6.13 23.30
C ASP A 35 -29.15 5.78 23.54
N LYS A 36 -29.96 5.76 22.47
CA LYS A 36 -31.35 5.32 22.53
C LYS A 36 -31.41 3.82 22.81
N SER A 37 -30.61 3.02 22.10
CA SER A 37 -30.49 1.57 22.32
C SER A 37 -30.14 1.24 23.78
N TRP A 38 -29.17 1.96 24.37
CA TRP A 38 -28.80 1.77 25.78
C TRP A 38 -29.96 2.08 26.74
N LYS A 39 -30.66 3.20 26.54
CA LYS A 39 -31.81 3.57 27.38
C LYS A 39 -32.92 2.53 27.30
N GLU A 40 -33.26 2.08 26.10
CA GLU A 40 -34.29 1.04 25.90
C GLU A 40 -33.85 -0.31 26.52
N LEU A 41 -32.57 -0.66 26.45
CA LEU A 41 -32.03 -1.86 27.11
C LEU A 41 -32.24 -1.80 28.64
N VAL A 42 -31.92 -0.68 29.29
CA VAL A 42 -32.11 -0.51 30.74
C VAL A 42 -33.59 -0.64 31.10
N LEU A 43 -34.48 -0.02 30.33
CA LEU A 43 -35.94 -0.15 30.53
C LEU A 43 -36.43 -1.57 30.33
N TYR A 44 -35.86 -2.31 29.36
CA TYR A 44 -36.20 -3.70 29.09
C TYR A 44 -35.78 -4.62 30.24
N ILE A 45 -34.57 -4.41 30.81
CA ILE A 45 -34.07 -5.17 31.98
C ILE A 45 -35.00 -4.97 33.18
N GLN A 46 -35.40 -3.73 33.46
CA GLN A 46 -36.29 -3.40 34.58
C GLN A 46 -37.66 -4.07 34.48
N LYS A 47 -38.17 -4.29 33.27
CA LYS A 47 -39.50 -4.86 33.02
C LYS A 47 -39.52 -6.38 32.98
N ASN A 48 -38.46 -7.01 32.45
CA ASN A 48 -38.50 -8.43 32.07
C ASN A 48 -37.52 -9.32 32.88
N GLY A 49 -36.69 -8.76 33.76
CA GLY A 49 -35.68 -9.53 34.51
C GLY A 49 -34.54 -10.04 33.63
N SER A 50 -33.67 -10.91 34.17
CA SER A 50 -32.54 -11.50 33.40
C SER A 50 -32.99 -12.69 32.56
N ASN A 51 -32.52 -12.77 31.31
CA ASN A 51 -32.60 -13.97 30.48
C ASN A 51 -31.33 -14.14 29.63
N GLN A 52 -31.10 -15.34 29.08
CA GLN A 52 -29.87 -15.65 28.34
C GLN A 52 -29.68 -14.80 27.06
N GLN A 53 -30.77 -14.38 26.41
CA GLN A 53 -30.70 -13.49 25.24
C GLN A 53 -30.32 -12.06 25.64
N LEU A 54 -30.80 -11.61 26.80
CA LEU A 54 -30.52 -10.30 27.40
C LEU A 54 -29.07 -10.20 27.83
N GLU A 55 -28.50 -11.27 28.38
CA GLU A 55 -27.05 -11.35 28.63
C GLU A 55 -26.28 -11.20 27.32
N ARG A 56 -26.63 -11.98 26.29
CA ARG A 56 -25.96 -11.94 24.99
C ARG A 56 -26.04 -10.56 24.31
N TYR A 57 -27.22 -9.97 24.18
CA TYR A 57 -27.38 -8.68 23.52
C TYR A 57 -26.92 -7.52 24.41
N GLY A 58 -27.11 -7.63 25.73
CA GLY A 58 -26.69 -6.63 26.70
C GLY A 58 -25.17 -6.47 26.77
N GLU A 59 -24.43 -7.58 26.74
CA GLU A 59 -22.96 -7.57 26.66
C GLU A 59 -22.46 -6.82 25.42
N ILE A 60 -23.06 -7.10 24.25
CA ILE A 60 -22.68 -6.47 22.98
C ILE A 60 -22.97 -4.97 23.01
N ILE A 61 -24.18 -4.57 23.42
CA ILE A 61 -24.58 -3.16 23.47
C ILE A 61 -23.73 -2.40 24.49
N SER A 62 -23.46 -3.00 25.66
CA SER A 62 -22.57 -2.43 26.68
C SER A 62 -21.14 -2.25 26.14
N ALA A 63 -20.60 -3.26 25.46
CA ALA A 63 -19.27 -3.21 24.86
C ALA A 63 -19.17 -2.11 23.79
N LYS A 64 -20.17 -2.01 22.91
CA LYS A 64 -20.30 -0.95 21.91
C LYS A 64 -20.31 0.44 22.57
N LYS A 65 -21.12 0.62 23.60
CA LYS A 65 -21.23 1.91 24.31
C LYS A 65 -19.92 2.31 24.98
N TYR A 66 -19.24 1.36 25.63
CA TYR A 66 -17.93 1.58 26.23
C TYR A 66 -16.89 2.01 25.19
N LEU A 67 -16.72 1.22 24.13
CA LEU A 67 -15.75 1.51 23.08
C LEU A 67 -16.07 2.82 22.37
N TYR A 68 -17.36 3.11 22.12
CA TYR A 68 -17.78 4.36 21.49
C TYR A 68 -17.40 5.58 22.31
N ASN A 69 -17.63 5.54 23.62
CA ASN A 69 -17.26 6.66 24.50
C ASN A 69 -15.74 6.85 24.56
N LYS A 70 -14.97 5.76 24.60
CA LYS A 70 -13.50 5.80 24.71
C LYS A 70 -12.82 6.24 23.41
N TYR A 71 -13.34 5.82 22.26
CA TYR A 71 -12.70 6.01 20.94
C TYR A 71 -13.54 6.84 19.97
N LYS A 72 -14.43 7.71 20.47
CA LYS A 72 -15.38 8.50 19.65
C LYS A 72 -14.74 9.26 18.48
N ASN A 73 -13.49 9.69 18.65
CA ASN A 73 -12.76 10.49 17.66
C ASN A 73 -12.09 9.64 16.56
N PHE A 74 -12.07 8.31 16.70
CA PHE A 74 -11.44 7.42 15.74
C PHE A 74 -12.45 6.95 14.69
N LYS A 75 -12.08 6.98 13.40
CA LYS A 75 -12.96 6.56 12.30
C LYS A 75 -13.42 5.11 12.40
N PHE A 76 -12.57 4.21 12.92
CA PHE A 76 -12.90 2.78 13.08
C PHE A 76 -14.04 2.54 14.08
N ILE A 77 -14.42 3.54 14.91
CA ILE A 77 -15.43 3.28 15.92
C ILE A 77 -16.79 2.99 15.31
N ASN A 78 -17.12 3.65 14.19
CA ASN A 78 -18.38 3.42 13.49
C ASN A 78 -18.45 2.01 12.92
N THR A 79 -17.32 1.41 12.54
CA THR A 79 -17.27 0.04 12.01
C THR A 79 -17.39 -1.00 13.12
N ILE A 80 -16.90 -0.71 14.34
CA ILE A 80 -17.21 -1.50 15.54
C ILE A 80 -18.71 -1.45 15.84
N ILE A 81 -19.32 -0.26 15.77
CA ILE A 81 -20.75 -0.09 16.04
C ILE A 81 -21.62 -0.81 15.02
N SER A 82 -21.29 -0.73 13.73
CA SER A 82 -21.99 -1.45 12.66
C SER A 82 -21.66 -2.94 12.59
N GLU A 83 -20.70 -3.42 13.40
CA GLU A 83 -20.22 -4.80 13.43
C GLU A 83 -19.57 -5.26 12.12
N ASP A 84 -18.91 -4.34 11.43
CA ASP A 84 -18.13 -4.65 10.22
C ASP A 84 -16.69 -4.99 10.59
N LEU A 85 -16.39 -6.29 10.70
CA LEU A 85 -15.06 -6.77 11.06
C LEU A 85 -14.00 -6.36 10.05
N LYS A 86 -14.34 -6.38 8.76
CA LYS A 86 -13.39 -6.11 7.68
C LYS A 86 -12.96 -4.65 7.72
N GLU A 87 -13.93 -3.74 7.72
CA GLU A 87 -13.67 -2.31 7.79
C GLU A 87 -13.07 -1.89 9.13
N PHE A 88 -13.40 -2.59 10.23
CA PHE A 88 -12.72 -2.42 11.51
C PHE A 88 -11.22 -2.74 11.41
N LEU A 89 -10.86 -3.90 10.88
CA LEU A 89 -9.47 -4.31 10.74
C LEU A 89 -8.67 -3.40 9.79
N ILE A 90 -9.29 -2.96 8.69
CA ILE A 90 -8.69 -1.96 7.79
C ILE A 90 -8.49 -0.63 8.52
N GLY A 91 -9.50 -0.17 9.26
CA GLY A 91 -9.47 1.08 10.01
C GLY A 91 -8.35 1.14 11.05
N ILE A 92 -8.10 0.03 11.76
CA ILE A 92 -6.98 -0.06 12.72
C ILE A 92 -5.64 -0.27 12.00
N GLY A 93 -5.63 -0.81 10.78
CA GLY A 93 -4.42 -0.94 9.96
C GLY A 93 -3.76 0.41 9.65
N ILE A 94 -4.58 1.45 9.39
CA ILE A 94 -4.13 2.79 9.00
C ILE A 94 -3.51 3.59 10.16
N ILE A 95 -3.84 3.23 11.40
CA ILE A 95 -3.45 4.02 12.59
C ILE A 95 -2.41 3.25 13.38
N ASP A 96 -1.38 3.93 13.88
CA ASP A 96 -0.46 3.35 14.85
C ASP A 96 -1.12 3.33 16.24
N PHE A 97 -1.87 2.26 16.49
CA PHE A 97 -2.72 2.11 17.67
C PHE A 97 -2.77 0.65 18.10
N ASN A 98 -2.74 0.40 19.41
CA ASN A 98 -2.91 -0.91 20.00
C ASN A 98 -4.01 -0.86 21.07
N PHE A 99 -4.91 -1.84 21.06
CA PHE A 99 -5.95 -1.97 22.09
C PHE A 99 -5.36 -2.51 23.40
N SER A 100 -5.97 -2.16 24.53
CA SER A 100 -5.65 -2.80 25.81
C SER A 100 -6.35 -4.18 25.92
N GLU A 101 -5.91 -5.01 26.87
CA GLU A 101 -6.54 -6.32 27.11
C GLU A 101 -8.00 -6.21 27.58
N GLU A 102 -8.34 -5.13 28.29
CA GLU A 102 -9.72 -4.83 28.68
C GLU A 102 -10.58 -4.54 27.43
N ASP A 103 -10.05 -3.74 26.51
CA ASP A 103 -10.73 -3.43 25.25
C ASP A 103 -10.89 -4.69 24.39
N THR A 104 -9.90 -5.58 24.38
CA THR A 104 -9.96 -6.86 23.66
C THR A 104 -11.15 -7.70 24.08
N LYS A 105 -11.43 -7.81 25.38
CA LYS A 105 -12.63 -8.53 25.86
C LYS A 105 -13.92 -7.92 25.30
N LYS A 106 -14.00 -6.58 25.27
CA LYS A 106 -15.15 -5.85 24.72
C LYS A 106 -15.28 -6.04 23.21
N ILE A 107 -14.18 -6.02 22.47
CA ILE A 107 -14.11 -6.30 21.04
C ILE A 107 -14.59 -7.73 20.76
N LEU A 108 -14.21 -8.70 21.59
CA LEU A 108 -14.61 -10.11 21.43
C LEU A 108 -16.08 -10.38 21.74
N TYR A 109 -16.76 -9.56 22.56
CA TYR A 109 -18.22 -9.62 22.65
C TYR A 109 -18.89 -9.28 21.31
N ILE A 110 -18.34 -8.29 20.60
CA ILE A 110 -18.88 -7.81 19.32
C ILE A 110 -18.48 -8.77 18.18
N PHE A 111 -17.20 -9.12 18.09
CA PHE A 111 -16.63 -9.96 17.04
C PHE A 111 -16.26 -11.36 17.57
N LYS A 112 -17.26 -12.08 18.10
CA LYS A 112 -17.07 -13.37 18.76
C LYS A 112 -16.35 -14.42 17.91
N ASN A 113 -16.50 -14.36 16.58
CA ASN A 113 -15.91 -15.33 15.67
C ASN A 113 -14.45 -15.04 15.30
N LEU A 114 -13.91 -13.85 15.62
CA LEU A 114 -12.56 -13.44 15.24
C LEU A 114 -11.47 -14.44 15.66
N PRO A 115 -11.43 -14.94 16.92
CA PRO A 115 -10.42 -15.93 17.31
C PRO A 115 -10.51 -17.21 16.48
N LYS A 116 -11.74 -17.68 16.19
CA LYS A 116 -11.97 -18.89 15.40
C LYS A 116 -11.55 -18.69 13.94
N THR A 117 -11.78 -17.52 13.37
CA THR A 117 -11.31 -17.17 12.03
C THR A 117 -9.78 -17.21 11.96
N ILE A 118 -9.08 -16.62 12.93
CA ILE A 118 -7.61 -16.64 12.99
C ILE A 118 -7.12 -18.09 13.14
N GLN A 119 -7.71 -18.86 14.05
CA GLN A 119 -7.38 -20.27 14.23
C GLN A 119 -7.50 -21.04 12.91
N ASN A 120 -8.61 -20.88 12.19
CA ASN A 120 -8.83 -21.58 10.94
C ASN A 120 -7.79 -21.19 9.87
N ILE A 121 -7.32 -19.94 9.84
CA ILE A 121 -6.26 -19.51 8.92
C ILE A 121 -4.93 -20.19 9.25
N LEU A 122 -4.56 -20.22 10.53
CA LEU A 122 -3.33 -20.85 11.00
C LEU A 122 -3.33 -22.36 10.71
N GLU A 123 -4.46 -23.03 10.95
CA GLU A 123 -4.60 -24.47 10.74
C GLU A 123 -4.73 -24.86 9.27
N SER A 124 -5.48 -24.09 8.46
CA SER A 124 -5.72 -24.42 7.05
C SER A 124 -4.66 -23.88 6.08
N GLY A 125 -3.90 -22.87 6.51
CA GLY A 125 -2.98 -22.12 5.65
C GLY A 125 -3.67 -21.27 4.57
N LYS A 126 -4.99 -21.04 4.64
CA LYS A 126 -5.71 -20.21 3.67
C LYS A 126 -6.10 -18.87 4.28
N MET A 127 -5.46 -17.80 3.81
CA MET A 127 -5.81 -16.43 4.19
C MET A 127 -6.50 -15.71 3.04
N GLU A 128 -7.84 -15.76 3.02
CA GLU A 128 -8.67 -15.09 2.00
C GLU A 128 -8.69 -13.57 2.19
N GLU A 129 -8.73 -13.14 3.46
CA GLU A 129 -8.83 -11.75 3.86
C GLU A 129 -7.50 -11.23 4.42
N ILE A 130 -6.75 -10.47 3.61
CA ILE A 130 -5.44 -9.92 3.99
C ILE A 130 -5.53 -8.97 5.21
N ASN A 131 -6.66 -8.27 5.37
CA ASN A 131 -6.95 -7.39 6.50
C ASN A 131 -6.87 -8.09 7.87
N LEU A 132 -7.00 -9.41 7.93
CA LEU A 132 -6.84 -10.17 9.18
C LEU A 132 -5.43 -10.06 9.77
N LYS A 133 -4.42 -9.69 8.98
CA LYS A 133 -3.08 -9.42 9.51
C LYS A 133 -3.10 -8.33 10.59
N TYR A 134 -3.97 -7.34 10.49
CA TYR A 134 -4.07 -6.22 11.45
C TYR A 134 -4.60 -6.62 12.84
N SER A 135 -5.10 -7.85 12.99
CA SER A 135 -5.56 -8.38 14.28
C SER A 135 -4.45 -8.42 15.35
N TYR A 136 -3.17 -8.37 14.97
CA TYR A 136 -2.05 -8.28 15.91
C TYR A 136 -2.13 -7.04 16.81
N LYS A 137 -2.82 -5.97 16.36
CA LYS A 137 -3.00 -4.72 17.11
C LYS A 137 -4.00 -4.86 18.28
N ILE A 138 -4.71 -5.99 18.36
CA ILE A 138 -5.64 -6.30 19.45
C ILE A 138 -4.87 -7.08 20.52
N LYS A 139 -4.34 -6.37 21.51
CA LYS A 139 -3.46 -6.96 22.53
C LYS A 139 -4.15 -8.07 23.32
N GLY A 140 -3.46 -9.20 23.49
CA GLY A 140 -3.97 -10.37 24.23
C GLY A 140 -4.91 -11.26 23.43
N LEU A 141 -5.23 -10.92 22.17
CA LEU A 141 -6.10 -11.74 21.30
C LEU A 141 -5.52 -13.16 21.09
N ASN A 142 -4.21 -13.29 21.05
CA ASN A 142 -3.50 -14.57 20.93
C ASN A 142 -3.89 -15.58 22.03
N SER A 143 -4.25 -15.14 23.24
CA SER A 143 -4.70 -16.03 24.31
C SER A 143 -6.05 -16.71 24.03
N TYR A 144 -6.83 -16.18 23.09
CA TYR A 144 -8.13 -16.71 22.68
C TYR A 144 -8.05 -17.60 21.42
N VAL A 145 -6.88 -17.67 20.79
CA VAL A 145 -6.64 -18.50 19.60
C VAL A 145 -5.98 -19.80 20.07
N ASN A 146 -6.69 -20.91 19.90
CA ASN A 146 -6.20 -22.24 20.28
C ASN A 146 -6.01 -23.11 19.04
N GLN A 147 -4.89 -22.90 18.33
CA GLN A 147 -4.51 -23.68 17.16
C GLN A 147 -3.86 -25.02 17.53
N LYS A 148 -4.11 -26.05 16.73
CA LYS A 148 -3.43 -27.36 16.88
C LYS A 148 -2.08 -27.43 16.16
N SER A 149 -1.97 -26.79 15.00
CA SER A 149 -0.75 -26.73 14.19
C SER A 149 -0.79 -25.49 13.29
N ASP A 150 0.39 -24.91 13.05
CA ASP A 150 0.60 -23.75 12.19
C ASP A 150 1.44 -24.11 10.95
N ASP A 151 1.76 -25.40 10.76
CA ASP A 151 2.75 -25.84 9.75
C ASP A 151 2.26 -25.54 8.32
N LEU A 152 0.96 -25.71 8.05
CA LEU A 152 0.34 -25.38 6.77
C LEU A 152 0.38 -23.88 6.49
N PHE A 153 0.12 -23.05 7.50
CA PHE A 153 0.22 -21.60 7.37
C PHE A 153 1.65 -21.13 7.16
N LEU A 154 2.64 -21.69 7.86
CA LEU A 154 4.04 -21.34 7.64
C LEU A 154 4.48 -21.68 6.21
N LYS A 155 4.09 -22.84 5.68
CA LYS A 155 4.35 -23.21 4.29
C LYS A 155 3.70 -22.22 3.32
N TYR A 156 2.41 -21.93 3.51
CA TYR A 156 1.69 -20.94 2.69
C TYR A 156 2.34 -19.56 2.74
N LEU A 157 2.67 -19.07 3.93
CA LEU A 157 3.33 -17.78 4.15
C LEU A 157 4.61 -17.68 3.34
N ILE A 158 5.46 -18.70 3.44
CA ILE A 158 6.74 -18.76 2.76
C ILE A 158 6.54 -18.79 1.23
N ASP A 159 5.70 -19.70 0.72
CA ASP A 159 5.40 -19.81 -0.71
C ASP A 159 4.85 -18.48 -1.28
N LYS A 160 3.89 -17.87 -0.55
CA LYS A 160 3.25 -16.61 -0.95
C LYS A 160 4.23 -15.44 -0.93
N THR A 161 5.14 -15.40 0.04
CA THR A 161 6.17 -14.36 0.16
C THR A 161 7.15 -14.43 -0.99
N ILE A 162 7.47 -15.63 -1.47
CA ILE A 162 8.41 -15.80 -2.57
C ILE A 162 7.77 -15.37 -3.89
N GLN A 163 6.52 -15.76 -4.13
CA GLN A 163 5.77 -15.34 -5.31
C GLN A 163 5.42 -13.84 -5.29
N ASN A 164 5.17 -13.28 -4.11
CA ASN A 164 4.76 -11.89 -3.92
C ASN A 164 5.43 -11.27 -2.68
N PRO A 165 6.67 -10.76 -2.80
CA PRO A 165 7.44 -10.24 -1.66
C PRO A 165 6.74 -9.16 -0.81
N PRO A 166 5.93 -8.25 -1.38
CA PRO A 166 5.11 -7.30 -0.60
C PRO A 166 4.10 -7.92 0.37
N PHE A 167 3.73 -9.20 0.19
CA PHE A 167 2.81 -9.88 1.10
C PHE A 167 3.36 -9.96 2.53
N PHE A 168 4.69 -10.11 2.67
CA PHE A 168 5.37 -10.24 3.96
C PHE A 168 5.93 -8.91 4.47
N ASP A 169 5.04 -7.92 4.51
CA ASP A 169 5.31 -6.60 5.05
C ASP A 169 5.42 -6.60 6.58
N LYS A 170 5.60 -5.41 7.16
CA LYS A 170 5.78 -5.27 8.61
C LYS A 170 4.55 -5.73 9.40
N ASP A 171 3.35 -5.52 8.88
CA ASP A 171 2.10 -5.93 9.52
C ASP A 171 1.98 -7.45 9.53
N MET A 172 2.30 -8.12 8.41
CA MET A 172 2.32 -9.57 8.35
C MET A 172 3.38 -10.18 9.28
N GLN A 173 4.57 -9.56 9.37
CA GLN A 173 5.59 -9.98 10.34
C GLN A 173 5.10 -9.86 11.79
N ASN A 174 4.39 -8.77 12.12
CA ASN A 174 3.82 -8.59 13.44
C ASN A 174 2.71 -9.62 13.72
N PHE A 175 1.85 -9.90 12.74
CA PHE A 175 0.86 -10.99 12.82
C PHE A 175 1.50 -12.33 13.16
N VAL A 176 2.54 -12.73 12.41
CA VAL A 176 3.29 -13.97 12.66
C VAL A 176 3.88 -13.99 14.07
N ASN A 177 4.50 -12.90 14.51
CA ASN A 177 5.09 -12.82 15.86
C ASN A 177 4.04 -12.88 16.99
N THR A 178 2.82 -12.43 16.74
CA THR A 178 1.75 -12.41 17.74
C THR A 178 1.06 -13.75 17.87
N PHE A 179 0.80 -14.42 16.76
CA PHE A 179 -0.03 -15.63 16.74
C PHE A 179 0.74 -16.94 16.63
N ILE A 180 1.99 -16.93 16.17
CA ILE A 180 2.80 -18.15 16.04
C ILE A 180 3.85 -18.18 17.14
N SER A 181 3.98 -19.32 17.81
CA SER A 181 4.98 -19.47 18.87
C SER A 181 6.40 -19.42 18.30
N LYS A 182 7.34 -18.93 19.10
CA LYS A 182 8.76 -18.85 18.72
C LYS A 182 9.32 -20.20 18.25
N SER A 183 8.95 -21.29 18.92
CA SER A 183 9.36 -22.65 18.54
C SER A 183 8.88 -23.05 17.15
N HIS A 184 7.68 -22.64 16.75
CA HIS A 184 7.14 -22.90 15.41
C HIS A 184 7.75 -21.97 14.36
N ILE A 185 8.02 -20.70 14.68
CA ILE A 185 8.73 -19.79 13.76
C ILE A 185 10.10 -20.34 13.36
N ILE A 186 10.82 -20.99 14.29
CA ILE A 186 12.12 -21.61 14.00
C ILE A 186 12.01 -22.67 12.88
N LYS A 187 10.88 -23.39 12.78
CA LYS A 187 10.63 -24.38 11.71
C LYS A 187 10.65 -23.75 10.31
N MET A 188 10.47 -22.43 10.19
CA MET A 188 10.63 -21.74 8.91
C MET A 188 12.01 -22.00 8.30
N ASN A 189 13.06 -22.19 9.12
CA ASN A 189 14.38 -22.55 8.60
C ASN A 189 14.35 -23.85 7.82
N GLU A 190 13.76 -24.90 8.39
CA GLU A 190 13.65 -26.22 7.76
C GLU A 190 12.79 -26.18 6.49
N ILE A 191 11.70 -25.40 6.51
CA ILE A 191 10.84 -25.21 5.34
C ILE A 191 11.60 -24.47 4.23
N ILE A 192 12.36 -23.42 4.56
CA ILE A 192 13.20 -22.67 3.60
C ILE A 192 14.33 -23.54 3.03
N GLU A 193 14.90 -24.41 3.84
CA GLU A 193 15.96 -25.31 3.40
C GLU A 193 15.47 -26.46 2.51
N SER A 194 14.30 -27.03 2.83
CA SER A 194 13.71 -28.17 2.09
C SER A 194 13.13 -27.78 0.73
N SER A 195 12.60 -26.57 0.64
CA SER A 195 11.91 -26.03 -0.53
C SER A 195 12.82 -25.58 -1.68
N ARG A 196 14.15 -25.66 -1.54
CA ARG A 196 15.10 -25.21 -2.58
C ARG A 196 14.72 -23.85 -3.18
N TYR A 197 14.48 -22.82 -2.36
CA TYR A 197 14.22 -21.44 -2.82
C TYR A 197 15.42 -20.74 -3.51
N TYR A 198 16.36 -21.53 -4.01
CA TYR A 198 17.52 -21.14 -4.78
C TYR A 198 17.40 -21.93 -6.08
N ILE A 199 17.17 -21.27 -7.21
CA ILE A 199 18.29 -20.81 -8.06
C ILE A 199 17.91 -19.58 -8.92
N GLN A 200 16.67 -19.07 -8.89
CA GLN A 200 16.25 -17.99 -9.79
C GLN A 200 16.28 -16.61 -9.12
N GLU A 201 16.86 -15.64 -9.83
CA GLU A 201 17.04 -14.26 -9.38
C GLU A 201 15.71 -13.53 -9.09
N LYS A 202 14.62 -13.98 -9.73
CA LYS A 202 13.26 -13.48 -9.51
C LYS A 202 12.76 -13.69 -8.06
N ASP A 203 13.26 -14.73 -7.39
CA ASP A 203 12.78 -15.16 -6.06
C ASP A 203 13.62 -14.54 -4.93
N PHE A 204 14.74 -13.87 -5.25
CA PHE A 204 15.69 -13.34 -4.28
C PHE A 204 15.07 -12.36 -3.28
N MET A 205 14.11 -11.55 -3.71
CA MET A 205 13.48 -10.56 -2.83
C MET A 205 12.63 -11.23 -1.74
N GLY A 206 11.83 -12.24 -2.11
CA GLY A 206 11.02 -12.97 -1.14
C GLY A 206 11.89 -13.77 -0.17
N GLY A 207 12.89 -14.48 -0.68
CA GLY A 207 13.87 -15.18 0.15
C GLY A 207 14.63 -14.25 1.09
N TYR A 208 15.05 -13.08 0.61
CA TYR A 208 15.71 -12.08 1.44
C TYR A 208 14.81 -11.55 2.56
N ASN A 209 13.54 -11.24 2.27
CA ASN A 209 12.59 -10.78 3.27
C ASN A 209 12.37 -11.81 4.39
N LEU A 210 12.21 -13.09 4.03
CA LEU A 210 12.04 -14.18 5.00
C LEU A 210 13.29 -14.37 5.87
N LEU A 211 14.47 -14.42 5.25
CA LEU A 211 15.73 -14.61 5.97
C LEU A 211 16.08 -13.39 6.83
N LYS A 212 15.81 -12.18 6.36
CA LYS A 212 15.96 -10.95 7.13
C LYS A 212 15.08 -10.97 8.36
N PHE A 213 13.83 -11.40 8.24
CA PHE A 213 12.92 -11.55 9.39
C PHE A 213 13.48 -12.53 10.43
N LEU A 214 13.95 -13.71 10.00
CA LEU A 214 14.56 -14.69 10.91
C LEU A 214 15.84 -14.15 11.57
N TYR A 215 16.66 -13.40 10.82
CA TYR A 215 17.87 -12.75 11.32
C TYR A 215 17.55 -11.69 12.38
N GLU A 216 16.63 -10.76 12.09
CA GLU A 216 16.23 -9.70 13.04
C GLU A 216 15.61 -10.23 14.33
N LYS A 217 15.04 -11.44 14.28
CA LYS A 217 14.44 -12.12 15.44
C LYS A 217 15.38 -13.10 16.15
N ASN A 218 16.63 -13.24 15.68
CA ASN A 218 17.61 -14.20 16.19
C ASN A 218 17.13 -15.67 16.12
N TYR A 219 16.41 -16.03 15.06
CA TYR A 219 15.89 -17.39 14.83
C TYR A 219 16.54 -18.09 13.62
N ILE A 220 17.49 -17.45 12.95
CA ILE A 220 18.09 -17.96 11.72
C ILE A 220 19.10 -19.10 11.99
N SER A 221 19.04 -20.17 11.19
CA SER A 221 20.03 -21.26 11.20
C SER A 221 21.36 -20.82 10.57
N ASP A 222 22.48 -21.46 10.91
CA ASP A 222 23.81 -21.14 10.35
C ASP A 222 23.85 -21.23 8.82
N LYS A 223 23.15 -22.20 8.26
CA LYS A 223 23.07 -22.41 6.81
C LYS A 223 22.29 -21.28 6.13
N ASN A 224 21.14 -20.92 6.69
CA ASN A 224 20.33 -19.81 6.20
C ASN A 224 21.01 -18.46 6.43
N LEU A 225 21.83 -18.32 7.48
CA LEU A 225 22.61 -17.13 7.75
C LEU A 225 23.65 -16.85 6.65
N LYS A 226 24.40 -17.88 6.22
CA LYS A 226 25.32 -17.75 5.08
C LYS A 226 24.59 -17.25 3.84
N GLN A 227 23.40 -17.78 3.61
CA GLN A 227 22.61 -17.44 2.44
C GLN A 227 21.98 -16.03 2.53
N TYR A 228 21.56 -15.62 3.72
CA TYR A 228 21.14 -14.25 4.02
C TYR A 228 22.23 -13.25 3.67
N TYR A 229 23.48 -13.49 4.07
CA TYR A 229 24.59 -12.59 3.74
C TYR A 229 24.86 -12.51 2.24
N LYS A 230 24.77 -13.63 1.51
CA LYS A 230 24.89 -13.61 0.04
C LYS A 230 23.81 -12.72 -0.60
N LEU A 231 22.55 -12.86 -0.18
CA LEU A 231 21.45 -12.04 -0.68
C LEU A 231 21.60 -10.57 -0.26
N LYS A 232 22.04 -10.31 0.98
CA LYS A 232 22.32 -8.97 1.48
C LYS A 232 23.35 -8.27 0.60
N THR A 233 24.49 -8.91 0.32
CA THR A 233 25.52 -8.36 -0.57
C THR A 233 24.97 -8.11 -1.97
N TYR A 234 24.16 -9.02 -2.51
CA TYR A 234 23.50 -8.83 -3.81
C TYR A 234 22.63 -7.56 -3.83
N PHE A 235 21.77 -7.35 -2.82
CA PHE A 235 20.89 -6.17 -2.76
C PHE A 235 21.66 -4.87 -2.46
N GLU A 236 22.72 -4.92 -1.67
CA GLU A 236 23.63 -3.78 -1.46
C GLU A 236 24.30 -3.35 -2.78
N LEU A 237 24.77 -4.31 -3.57
CA LEU A 237 25.34 -4.05 -4.89
C LEU A 237 24.29 -3.52 -5.87
N LYS A 238 23.07 -4.08 -5.86
CA LYS A 238 21.94 -3.57 -6.67
C LYS A 238 21.66 -2.10 -6.36
N ASN A 239 21.62 -1.72 -5.08
CA ASN A 239 21.38 -0.35 -4.67
C ASN A 239 22.51 0.57 -5.14
N LYS A 240 23.78 0.17 -4.95
CA LYS A 240 24.93 0.92 -5.46
C LYS A 240 24.85 1.09 -6.98
N LEU A 241 24.66 0.02 -7.73
CA LEU A 241 24.52 0.07 -9.19
C LEU A 241 23.38 0.98 -9.64
N SER A 242 22.23 0.94 -8.95
CA SER A 242 21.10 1.83 -9.26
C SER A 242 21.46 3.31 -9.05
N THR A 243 22.18 3.63 -7.98
CA THR A 243 22.70 4.99 -7.76
C THR A 243 23.64 5.41 -8.89
N TYR A 244 24.61 4.57 -9.25
CA TYR A 244 25.53 4.88 -10.35
C TYR A 244 24.80 5.01 -11.70
N ALA A 245 23.85 4.12 -12.00
CA ALA A 245 23.02 4.22 -13.19
C ALA A 245 22.23 5.53 -13.28
N SER A 246 21.80 6.10 -12.14
CA SER A 246 21.14 7.41 -12.11
C SER A 246 22.12 8.57 -12.33
N THR A 247 23.33 8.48 -11.79
CA THR A 247 24.32 9.58 -11.84
C THR A 247 25.17 9.56 -13.11
N VAL A 248 25.17 8.45 -13.87
CA VAL A 248 26.00 8.27 -15.08
C VAL A 248 25.76 9.36 -16.13
N TYR A 249 24.56 9.96 -16.14
CA TYR A 249 24.17 11.01 -17.07
C TYR A 249 24.50 12.43 -16.59
N THR A 250 24.74 12.62 -15.28
CA THR A 250 24.74 13.95 -14.65
C THR A 250 26.07 14.34 -14.01
N PHE A 251 27.01 13.41 -13.79
CA PHE A 251 28.31 13.75 -13.20
C PHE A 251 29.14 14.68 -14.10
N GLU A 252 29.97 15.54 -13.52
CA GLU A 252 30.79 16.49 -14.28
C GLU A 252 32.02 15.83 -14.94
N ASN A 253 32.53 16.40 -16.03
CA ASN A 253 33.69 15.84 -16.73
C ASN A 253 34.95 15.75 -15.85
N GLN A 254 35.04 16.54 -14.78
CA GLN A 254 36.14 16.49 -13.82
C GLN A 254 36.07 15.24 -12.92
N GLU A 255 34.89 14.67 -12.72
CA GLU A 255 34.64 13.53 -11.83
C GLU A 255 34.73 12.18 -12.55
N ILE A 256 34.90 12.18 -13.88
CA ILE A 256 34.81 10.96 -14.68
C ILE A 256 35.88 9.92 -14.31
N GLU A 257 37.05 10.36 -13.86
CA GLU A 257 38.14 9.46 -13.45
C GLU A 257 37.76 8.68 -12.19
N LYS A 258 37.27 9.41 -11.17
CA LYS A 258 36.73 8.82 -9.93
C LYS A 258 35.54 7.92 -10.22
N TYR A 259 34.61 8.38 -11.06
CA TYR A 259 33.45 7.62 -11.45
C TYR A 259 33.85 6.30 -12.16
N THR A 260 34.83 6.37 -13.06
CA THR A 260 35.35 5.18 -13.75
C THR A 260 35.96 4.21 -12.74
N TYR A 261 36.79 4.69 -11.80
CA TYR A 261 37.37 3.85 -10.75
C TYR A 261 36.29 3.12 -9.93
N ASP A 262 35.25 3.85 -9.52
CA ASP A 262 34.15 3.27 -8.76
C ASP A 262 33.40 2.20 -9.57
N VAL A 263 33.12 2.45 -10.86
CA VAL A 263 32.51 1.47 -11.76
C VAL A 263 33.37 0.21 -11.89
N LEU A 264 34.69 0.32 -11.92
CA LEU A 264 35.58 -0.84 -11.94
C LEU A 264 35.53 -1.64 -10.64
N SER A 265 35.43 -0.96 -9.50
CA SER A 265 35.23 -1.63 -8.22
C SER A 265 33.90 -2.40 -8.20
N LEU A 266 32.86 -1.85 -8.83
CA LEU A 266 31.55 -2.50 -8.97
C LEU A 266 31.62 -3.70 -9.93
N ILE A 267 32.34 -3.60 -11.04
CA ILE A 267 32.60 -4.72 -11.96
C ILE A 267 33.20 -5.91 -11.20
N ASN A 268 34.26 -5.67 -10.40
CA ASN A 268 34.89 -6.71 -9.59
C ASN A 268 33.96 -7.27 -8.51
N SER A 269 33.14 -6.42 -7.90
CA SER A 269 32.19 -6.88 -6.89
C SER A 269 31.11 -7.78 -7.49
N VAL A 270 30.62 -7.45 -8.70
CA VAL A 270 29.63 -8.25 -9.43
C VAL A 270 30.25 -9.52 -10.00
N SER A 271 31.48 -9.48 -10.51
CA SER A 271 32.18 -10.67 -11.03
C SER A 271 32.35 -11.74 -9.95
N ASN A 272 32.59 -11.32 -8.71
CA ASN A 272 32.83 -12.19 -7.55
C ASN A 272 31.55 -12.75 -6.90
N LEU A 273 30.37 -12.30 -7.32
CA LEU A 273 29.11 -12.88 -6.82
C LEU A 273 28.94 -14.33 -7.30
N THR A 274 28.60 -15.20 -6.35
CA THR A 274 28.31 -16.62 -6.59
C THR A 274 26.83 -16.88 -6.96
N LEU A 275 25.97 -15.89 -6.78
CA LEU A 275 24.55 -15.96 -7.13
C LEU A 275 24.31 -15.61 -8.60
N SER A 276 23.15 -16.01 -9.15
CA SER A 276 22.65 -15.43 -10.40
C SER A 276 22.64 -13.90 -10.29
N LYS A 277 23.10 -13.23 -11.34
CA LYS A 277 23.39 -11.80 -11.31
C LYS A 277 23.04 -11.09 -12.62
N LYS A 278 22.14 -11.68 -13.42
CA LYS A 278 21.77 -11.17 -14.73
C LYS A 278 21.23 -9.73 -14.64
N MET A 279 20.38 -9.44 -13.64
CA MET A 279 19.86 -8.08 -13.43
C MET A 279 20.99 -7.10 -13.10
N LEU A 280 21.96 -7.51 -12.28
CA LEU A 280 23.10 -6.66 -11.95
C LEU A 280 23.98 -6.41 -13.17
N GLU A 281 24.20 -7.44 -13.99
CA GLU A 281 24.93 -7.33 -15.25
C GLU A 281 24.22 -6.40 -16.25
N ASP A 282 22.90 -6.46 -16.37
CA ASP A 282 22.11 -5.59 -17.26
C ASP A 282 22.21 -4.10 -16.84
N ILE A 283 22.13 -3.82 -15.53
CA ILE A 283 22.32 -2.47 -15.00
C ILE A 283 23.76 -2.01 -15.25
N LEU A 284 24.74 -2.87 -14.97
CA LEU A 284 26.15 -2.57 -15.16
C LEU A 284 26.51 -2.34 -16.63
N TYR A 285 25.94 -3.13 -17.55
CA TYR A 285 26.08 -2.95 -18.99
C TYR A 285 25.62 -1.55 -19.41
N SER A 286 24.47 -1.11 -18.91
CA SER A 286 23.95 0.23 -19.20
C SER A 286 24.90 1.32 -18.70
N ILE A 287 25.45 1.18 -17.50
CA ILE A 287 26.44 2.12 -16.94
C ILE A 287 27.71 2.15 -17.80
N VAL A 288 28.30 0.98 -18.09
CA VAL A 288 29.55 0.87 -18.85
C VAL A 288 29.39 1.42 -20.26
N LYS A 289 28.26 1.15 -20.92
CA LYS A 289 27.96 1.66 -22.26
C LYS A 289 27.89 3.19 -22.31
N VAL A 290 27.20 3.81 -21.34
CA VAL A 290 27.14 5.28 -21.25
C VAL A 290 28.52 5.84 -20.93
N LEU A 291 29.26 5.22 -20.01
CA LEU A 291 30.62 5.62 -19.66
C LEU A 291 31.55 5.58 -20.87
N ASN A 292 31.51 4.50 -21.66
CA ASN A 292 32.25 4.35 -22.92
C ASN A 292 31.95 5.49 -23.91
N THR A 293 30.69 5.91 -23.99
CA THR A 293 30.25 7.01 -24.87
C THR A 293 30.73 8.37 -24.36
N ARG A 294 30.72 8.58 -23.02
CA ARG A 294 31.18 9.82 -22.41
C ARG A 294 32.69 9.98 -22.51
N ILE A 295 33.45 8.91 -22.27
CA ILE A 295 34.92 8.90 -22.42
C ILE A 295 35.32 9.18 -23.87
N GLU A 296 34.59 8.65 -24.85
CA GLU A 296 34.85 8.91 -26.27
C GLU A 296 34.72 10.38 -26.66
N LYS A 297 33.90 11.15 -25.95
CA LYS A 297 33.71 12.59 -26.17
C LYS A 297 34.71 13.46 -25.40
N LEU A 298 35.60 12.87 -24.60
CA LEU A 298 36.57 13.61 -23.83
C LEU A 298 37.91 13.70 -24.56
N ASP A 299 38.40 14.93 -24.72
CA ASP A 299 39.75 15.22 -25.19
C ASP A 299 40.84 15.02 -24.11
N LYS A 300 40.45 14.60 -22.89
CA LYS A 300 41.32 14.52 -21.70
C LYS A 300 41.64 13.07 -21.35
N LYS A 301 42.92 12.79 -21.06
CA LYS A 301 43.41 11.47 -20.61
C LYS A 301 42.91 11.15 -19.19
N LEU A 302 42.58 9.87 -18.97
CA LEU A 302 42.19 9.32 -17.67
C LEU A 302 43.24 8.31 -17.22
N ASN A 303 43.74 8.43 -15.99
CA ASN A 303 44.75 7.53 -15.44
C ASN A 303 44.08 6.49 -14.52
N VAL A 304 43.38 5.54 -15.13
CA VAL A 304 42.67 4.48 -14.40
C VAL A 304 43.34 3.13 -14.69
N ASP A 305 43.72 2.41 -13.63
CA ASP A 305 44.33 1.09 -13.74
C ASP A 305 43.28 -0.04 -13.86
N PHE A 306 43.46 -0.92 -14.84
CA PHE A 306 42.58 -2.05 -15.18
C PHE A 306 43.24 -3.41 -14.91
N SER A 307 44.45 -3.43 -14.35
CA SER A 307 45.27 -4.63 -14.17
C SER A 307 44.57 -5.77 -13.40
N ASN A 308 43.68 -5.43 -12.46
CA ASN A 308 43.08 -6.38 -11.52
C ASN A 308 41.61 -6.77 -11.83
N ILE A 309 41.08 -6.50 -13.03
CA ILE A 309 39.67 -6.77 -13.34
C ILE A 309 39.45 -8.18 -13.89
N GLN A 310 38.64 -8.96 -13.19
CA GLN A 310 38.27 -10.33 -13.58
C GLN A 310 36.96 -10.33 -14.38
N ILE A 311 37.06 -10.54 -15.70
CA ILE A 311 35.91 -10.48 -16.63
C ILE A 311 35.25 -11.87 -16.83
N ASN A 312 35.97 -12.95 -16.52
CA ASN A 312 35.64 -14.32 -16.92
C ASN A 312 34.29 -14.86 -16.40
N ASN A 313 33.69 -14.22 -15.40
CA ASN A 313 32.44 -14.62 -14.77
C ASN A 313 31.26 -13.68 -15.10
N LEU A 314 31.33 -12.92 -16.19
CA LEU A 314 30.29 -11.99 -16.64
C LEU A 314 29.72 -12.44 -17.98
N ASN A 315 28.50 -12.01 -18.31
CA ASN A 315 27.95 -12.27 -19.65
C ASN A 315 28.78 -11.64 -20.79
N GLU A 316 28.63 -12.18 -21.99
CA GLU A 316 29.45 -11.79 -23.16
C GLU A 316 29.25 -10.32 -23.56
N GLU A 317 28.01 -9.81 -23.52
CA GLU A 317 27.71 -8.43 -23.91
C GLU A 317 28.40 -7.41 -22.99
N LEU A 318 28.31 -7.62 -21.68
CA LEU A 318 28.99 -6.79 -20.68
C LEU A 318 30.51 -6.95 -20.78
N SER A 319 31.00 -8.17 -20.95
CA SER A 319 32.42 -8.45 -21.14
C SER A 319 32.99 -7.67 -22.33
N ASN A 320 32.28 -7.65 -23.45
CA ASN A 320 32.67 -6.90 -24.64
C ASN A 320 32.70 -5.39 -24.41
N GLU A 321 31.73 -4.82 -23.70
CA GLU A 321 31.74 -3.39 -23.36
C GLU A 321 32.84 -3.02 -22.36
N ILE A 322 33.16 -3.90 -21.41
CA ILE A 322 34.30 -3.71 -20.49
C ILE A 322 35.63 -3.77 -21.25
N ILE A 323 35.77 -4.66 -22.23
CA ILE A 323 36.96 -4.73 -23.09
C ILE A 323 37.10 -3.43 -23.90
N LYS A 324 36.00 -2.90 -24.47
CA LYS A 324 36.02 -1.59 -25.15
C LYS A 324 36.47 -0.48 -24.21
N LEU A 325 35.98 -0.47 -22.98
CA LEU A 325 36.38 0.49 -21.95
C LEU A 325 37.89 0.38 -21.66
N LYS A 326 38.39 -0.85 -21.48
CA LYS A 326 39.82 -1.13 -21.26
C LYS A 326 40.68 -0.66 -22.42
N LEU A 327 40.27 -0.93 -23.66
CA LEU A 327 40.99 -0.50 -24.87
C LEU A 327 41.01 1.02 -25.00
N LYS A 328 39.88 1.71 -24.79
CA LYS A 328 39.81 3.18 -24.86
C LYS A 328 40.73 3.86 -23.84
N LEU A 329 40.85 3.27 -22.66
CA LEU A 329 41.71 3.78 -21.59
C LEU A 329 43.19 3.41 -21.84
N ASN A 330 43.49 2.25 -22.43
CA ASN A 330 44.86 1.85 -22.79
C ASN A 330 45.39 2.54 -24.06
N TYR A 331 44.56 2.82 -25.07
CA TYR A 331 44.96 3.60 -26.25
C TYR A 331 45.41 5.03 -25.87
N SER A 332 44.98 5.54 -24.71
CA SER A 332 45.49 6.80 -24.17
C SER A 332 46.96 6.73 -23.69
N LYS A 333 47.51 5.52 -23.44
CA LYS A 333 48.93 5.27 -23.12
C LYS A 333 49.82 5.16 -24.37
N ASP A 334 49.35 4.61 -25.49
CA ASP A 334 50.22 4.32 -26.65
C ASP A 334 50.44 5.50 -27.62
N ILE A 335 49.64 6.57 -27.53
CA ILE A 335 49.90 7.83 -28.29
C ILE A 335 51.12 8.61 -27.71
N ILE A 336 51.82 8.07 -26.71
CA ILE A 336 52.97 8.70 -26.06
C ILE A 336 54.22 8.79 -26.95
N LYS A 337 54.26 8.20 -28.16
CA LYS A 337 55.44 8.35 -29.03
C LYS A 337 55.35 9.32 -30.20
N ASN A 338 54.18 9.79 -30.64
CA ASN A 338 54.12 10.71 -31.78
C ASN A 338 52.91 11.64 -31.68
N ALA A 339 53.16 12.90 -31.30
CA ALA A 339 52.55 14.12 -31.84
C ALA A 339 52.72 15.28 -30.85
N SER A 340 53.93 15.83 -30.79
CA SER A 340 54.07 17.27 -30.58
C SER A 340 53.70 17.98 -31.89
N ASN A 341 53.06 19.14 -31.73
CA ASN A 341 52.74 20.14 -32.76
C ASN A 341 51.60 19.76 -33.73
N ASN A 342 50.40 20.28 -33.43
CA ASN A 342 49.93 21.47 -34.14
C ASN A 342 48.69 22.07 -33.46
N LYS A 343 48.79 23.35 -33.10
CA LYS A 343 47.65 24.24 -32.94
C LYS A 343 47.02 24.44 -34.33
N THR A 344 45.72 24.18 -34.45
CA THR A 344 44.82 25.02 -35.24
C THR A 344 43.40 24.84 -34.74
N GLU A 345 42.82 25.96 -34.35
CA GLU A 345 41.40 26.13 -34.11
C GLU A 345 40.58 25.67 -35.32
N LYS A 346 39.47 24.97 -35.06
CA LYS A 346 38.19 25.25 -35.73
C LYS A 346 37.07 24.80 -34.80
N SER A 347 36.46 25.79 -34.17
CA SER A 347 35.19 25.66 -33.48
C SER A 347 34.10 25.36 -34.50
N ASN A 348 33.65 24.10 -34.58
CA ASN A 348 32.33 23.82 -35.12
C ASN A 348 31.36 23.74 -33.96
N LYS A 349 30.73 24.89 -33.71
CA LYS A 349 29.60 25.06 -32.79
C LYS A 349 28.43 24.24 -33.36
N ILE A 350 28.25 23.00 -32.91
CA ILE A 350 26.93 22.37 -33.03
C ILE A 350 26.04 23.13 -32.05
N LYS A 351 25.30 24.12 -32.58
CA LYS A 351 24.11 24.65 -31.91
C LYS A 351 23.09 23.51 -31.86
N THR A 352 23.09 22.74 -30.78
CA THR A 352 21.90 21.98 -30.40
C THR A 352 20.86 22.99 -29.95
N ASN A 353 19.72 23.00 -30.64
CA ASN A 353 18.63 23.94 -30.47
C ASN A 353 17.98 23.79 -29.09
N PHE A 354 18.57 24.39 -28.05
CA PHE A 354 17.88 24.63 -26.77
C PHE A 354 16.55 25.37 -26.99
N PHE A 355 16.44 26.17 -28.06
CA PHE A 355 15.19 26.85 -28.41
C PHE A 355 14.05 25.87 -28.77
N ILE A 356 14.32 24.72 -29.38
CA ILE A 356 13.26 23.78 -29.82
C ILE A 356 12.71 22.98 -28.63
N GLU A 357 13.54 22.55 -27.69
CA GLU A 357 13.08 21.85 -26.49
C GLU A 357 12.26 22.76 -25.56
N TYR A 358 12.70 24.01 -25.36
CA TYR A 358 11.92 25.00 -24.62
C TYR A 358 10.62 25.37 -25.33
N LEU A 359 10.64 25.49 -26.66
CA LEU A 359 9.43 25.77 -27.45
C LEU A 359 8.44 24.59 -27.39
N PHE A 360 8.92 23.34 -27.35
CA PHE A 360 8.07 22.17 -27.16
C PHE A 360 7.43 22.13 -25.78
N ILE A 361 8.20 22.35 -24.71
CA ILE A 361 7.67 22.41 -23.32
C ILE A 361 6.65 23.55 -23.20
N PHE A 362 6.94 24.71 -23.77
CA PHE A 362 6.04 25.85 -23.79
C PHE A 362 4.73 25.54 -24.54
N LEU A 363 4.81 24.84 -25.66
CA LEU A 363 3.64 24.41 -26.44
C LEU A 363 2.78 23.41 -25.65
N VAL A 364 3.40 22.45 -24.94
CA VAL A 364 2.70 21.51 -24.06
C VAL A 364 1.97 22.24 -22.94
N ILE A 365 2.62 23.20 -22.27
CA ILE A 365 1.99 23.99 -21.19
C ILE A 365 0.81 24.81 -21.73
N ILE A 366 0.96 25.46 -22.88
CA ILE A 366 -0.13 26.19 -23.54
C ILE A 366 -1.30 25.26 -23.86
N THR A 367 -1.05 24.09 -24.43
CA THR A 367 -2.13 23.14 -24.71
C THR A 367 -2.85 22.67 -23.45
N LEU A 368 -2.14 22.49 -22.34
CA LEU A 368 -2.71 22.13 -21.04
C LEU A 368 -3.59 23.25 -20.46
N ILE A 369 -3.16 24.51 -20.61
CA ILE A 369 -3.94 25.69 -20.23
C ILE A 369 -5.19 25.82 -21.10
N ILE A 370 -5.07 25.65 -22.42
CA ILE A 370 -6.22 25.67 -23.34
C ILE A 370 -7.21 24.55 -22.99
N LEU A 371 -6.71 23.35 -22.66
CA LEU A 371 -7.55 22.23 -22.23
C LEU A 371 -8.30 22.56 -20.93
N MET A 372 -7.65 23.19 -19.96
CA MET A 372 -8.30 23.67 -18.73
C MET A 372 -9.35 24.74 -19.03
N LEU A 373 -9.08 25.68 -19.94
CA LEU A 373 -10.06 26.69 -20.37
C LEU A 373 -11.28 26.06 -21.06
N LEU A 374 -11.08 25.01 -21.87
CA LEU A 374 -12.17 24.26 -22.52
C LEU A 374 -13.06 23.50 -21.51
N PHE A 375 -12.51 23.10 -20.36
CA PHE A 375 -13.31 22.55 -19.27
C PHE A 375 -14.22 23.61 -18.66
N GLU A 376 -13.73 24.85 -18.60
CA GLU A 376 -14.42 25.96 -17.95
C GLU A 376 -15.50 26.62 -18.81
N LEU A 377 -15.28 26.68 -20.13
CA LEU A 377 -16.22 27.20 -21.12
C LEU A 377 -17.39 26.22 -21.37
N PHE A 378 -17.10 24.91 -21.38
CA PHE A 378 -18.08 23.86 -21.67
C PHE A 378 -18.13 22.82 -20.55
N PRO A 379 -18.73 23.13 -19.38
CA PRO A 379 -18.90 22.16 -18.31
C PRO A 379 -19.83 21.02 -18.76
N SER A 380 -19.53 19.79 -18.36
CA SER A 380 -20.37 18.62 -18.62
C SER A 380 -20.23 17.59 -17.50
N GLU A 381 -21.24 16.74 -17.31
CA GLU A 381 -21.24 15.70 -16.27
C GLU A 381 -19.99 14.81 -16.35
N LYS A 382 -19.66 14.33 -17.55
CA LYS A 382 -18.50 13.47 -17.81
C LYS A 382 -17.16 14.12 -17.43
N LYS A 383 -17.03 15.44 -17.64
CA LYS A 383 -15.82 16.19 -17.28
C LYS A 383 -15.68 16.30 -15.75
N VAL A 384 -16.78 16.50 -15.03
CA VAL A 384 -16.76 16.53 -13.57
C VAL A 384 -16.45 15.15 -13.00
N GLU A 385 -17.06 14.08 -13.51
CA GLU A 385 -16.75 12.70 -13.10
C GLU A 385 -15.27 12.38 -13.31
N PHE A 386 -14.68 12.82 -14.44
CA PHE A 386 -13.25 12.68 -14.69
C PHE A 386 -12.42 13.40 -13.63
N LEU A 387 -12.76 14.65 -13.28
CA LEU A 387 -12.08 15.42 -12.23
C LEU A 387 -12.19 14.75 -10.85
N CYS A 388 -13.34 14.17 -10.53
CA CYS A 388 -13.54 13.39 -9.30
C CYS A 388 -12.63 12.16 -9.26
N LYS A 389 -12.50 11.42 -10.38
CA LYS A 389 -11.64 10.23 -10.47
C LYS A 389 -10.15 10.53 -10.25
N ILE A 390 -9.69 11.70 -10.69
CA ILE A 390 -8.29 12.14 -10.51
C ILE A 390 -8.06 12.93 -9.21
N GLY A 391 -9.06 13.03 -8.33
CA GLY A 391 -8.95 13.68 -7.01
C GLY A 391 -9.06 15.22 -7.02
N MET A 392 -9.46 15.84 -8.14
CA MET A 392 -9.61 17.30 -8.27
C MET A 392 -11.00 17.81 -7.84
N GLY A 393 -11.46 17.39 -6.64
CA GLY A 393 -12.81 17.70 -6.14
C GLY A 393 -13.16 19.19 -6.10
N LYS A 394 -12.22 20.06 -5.70
CA LYS A 394 -12.45 21.52 -5.65
C LYS A 394 -12.73 22.14 -7.03
N TYR A 395 -12.07 21.65 -8.10
CA TYR A 395 -12.33 22.13 -9.45
C TYR A 395 -13.64 21.54 -10.01
N GLY A 396 -13.92 20.27 -9.68
CA GLY A 396 -15.21 19.62 -9.96
C GLY A 396 -16.40 20.37 -9.34
N LEU A 397 -16.24 20.90 -8.13
CA LEU A 397 -17.27 21.69 -7.44
C LEU A 397 -17.66 22.93 -8.24
N ARG A 398 -16.67 23.72 -8.67
CA ARG A 398 -16.91 24.94 -9.45
C ARG A 398 -17.63 24.65 -10.77
N LEU A 399 -17.30 23.55 -11.44
CA LEU A 399 -17.99 23.16 -12.68
C LEU A 399 -19.41 22.65 -12.42
N THR A 400 -19.62 21.93 -11.31
CA THR A 400 -20.94 21.40 -10.94
C THR A 400 -21.89 22.52 -10.54
N GLU A 401 -21.42 23.52 -9.79
CA GLU A 401 -22.20 24.73 -9.48
C GLU A 401 -22.63 25.46 -10.75
N LYS A 402 -21.76 25.58 -11.76
CA LYS A 402 -22.12 26.14 -13.07
C LYS A 402 -23.18 25.30 -13.80
N LEU A 403 -23.12 23.97 -13.71
CA LEU A 403 -24.14 23.09 -14.30
C LEU A 403 -25.51 23.27 -13.62
N ILE A 404 -25.51 23.35 -12.29
CA ILE A 404 -26.72 23.59 -11.49
C ILE A 404 -27.32 24.96 -11.79
N LEU A 405 -26.49 26.01 -11.93
CA LEU A 405 -26.96 27.34 -12.33
C LEU A 405 -27.63 27.34 -13.72
N LYS A 406 -27.14 26.51 -14.65
CA LYS A 406 -27.75 26.37 -15.99
C LYS A 406 -29.09 25.62 -15.94
N ASN A 407 -29.17 24.50 -15.22
CA ASN A 407 -30.42 23.74 -15.05
C ASN A 407 -30.65 23.33 -13.58
N PRO A 408 -31.28 24.19 -12.76
CA PRO A 408 -31.42 23.96 -11.32
C PRO A 408 -32.42 22.86 -10.94
N ASN A 409 -33.27 22.42 -11.88
CA ASN A 409 -34.27 21.38 -11.61
C ASN A 409 -33.80 19.97 -12.04
N TYR A 410 -32.58 19.84 -12.55
CA TYR A 410 -32.08 18.56 -13.05
C TYR A 410 -31.38 17.77 -11.95
N TYR A 411 -32.04 16.72 -11.47
CA TYR A 411 -31.61 15.97 -10.28
C TYR A 411 -30.22 15.35 -10.40
N LYS A 412 -29.75 14.98 -11.60
CA LYS A 412 -28.43 14.38 -11.80
C LYS A 412 -27.28 15.32 -11.46
N TYR A 413 -27.46 16.63 -11.63
CA TYR A 413 -26.44 17.61 -11.23
C TYR A 413 -26.26 17.66 -9.70
N TYR A 414 -27.31 17.37 -8.93
CA TYR A 414 -27.23 17.28 -7.46
C TYR A 414 -26.66 15.96 -6.98
N ILE A 415 -26.84 14.86 -7.73
CA ILE A 415 -26.09 13.61 -7.52
C ILE A 415 -24.59 13.86 -7.75
N LEU A 416 -24.26 14.51 -8.87
CA LEU A 416 -22.89 14.87 -9.20
C LEU A 416 -22.28 15.80 -8.13
N LEU A 417 -23.04 16.77 -7.61
CA LEU A 417 -22.61 17.63 -6.50
C LEU A 417 -22.31 16.82 -5.22
N ALA A 418 -23.14 15.83 -4.91
CA ALA A 418 -22.91 14.95 -3.76
C ALA A 418 -21.62 14.13 -3.92
N THR A 419 -21.38 13.57 -5.11
CA THR A 419 -20.12 12.84 -5.40
C THR A 419 -18.89 13.74 -5.31
N VAL A 420 -19.00 15.01 -5.72
CA VAL A 420 -17.92 15.99 -5.55
C VAL A 420 -17.64 16.26 -4.07
N TYR A 421 -18.67 16.41 -3.24
CA TYR A 421 -18.51 16.61 -1.79
C TYR A 421 -17.92 15.39 -1.09
N GLU A 422 -18.22 14.16 -1.53
CA GLU A 422 -17.55 12.95 -1.05
C GLU A 422 -16.05 12.96 -1.35
N VAL A 423 -15.66 13.35 -2.58
CA VAL A 423 -14.24 13.46 -2.98
C VAL A 423 -13.51 14.55 -2.18
N ILE A 424 -14.20 15.64 -1.81
CA ILE A 424 -13.66 16.70 -0.96
C ILE A 424 -13.59 16.28 0.52
N GLY A 425 -14.40 15.30 0.94
CA GLY A 425 -14.50 14.83 2.33
C GLY A 425 -15.55 15.58 3.18
N ASP A 426 -16.44 16.36 2.55
CA ASP A 426 -17.52 17.10 3.22
C ASP A 426 -18.84 16.32 3.15
N PHE A 427 -18.92 15.25 3.95
CA PHE A 427 -20.02 14.28 3.90
C PHE A 427 -21.38 14.87 4.34
N GLU A 428 -21.39 15.89 5.19
CA GLU A 428 -22.63 16.57 5.59
C GLU A 428 -23.28 17.27 4.40
N LYS A 429 -22.49 17.96 3.56
CA LYS A 429 -22.97 18.59 2.33
C LYS A 429 -23.28 17.58 1.22
N SER A 430 -22.58 16.44 1.18
CA SER A 430 -22.95 15.34 0.28
C SER A 430 -24.35 14.81 0.59
N ILE A 431 -24.65 14.55 1.86
CA ILE A 431 -25.97 14.05 2.29
C ILE A 431 -27.07 15.07 1.98
N SER A 432 -26.83 16.37 2.17
CA SER A 432 -27.82 17.40 1.83
C SER A 432 -28.05 17.51 0.30
N ALA A 433 -27.01 17.34 -0.51
CA ALA A 433 -27.11 17.31 -1.97
C ALA A 433 -27.92 16.08 -2.46
N TYR A 434 -27.71 14.87 -1.90
CA TYR A 434 -28.53 13.70 -2.23
C TYR A 434 -30.00 13.85 -1.81
N LYS A 435 -30.26 14.45 -0.65
CA LYS A 435 -31.63 14.78 -0.23
C LYS A 435 -32.30 15.73 -1.22
N THR A 436 -31.56 16.69 -1.75
CA THR A 436 -32.06 17.63 -2.77
C THR A 436 -32.34 16.91 -4.09
N ALA A 437 -31.42 16.04 -4.54
CA ALA A 437 -31.59 15.23 -5.75
C ALA A 437 -32.84 14.32 -5.67
N THR A 438 -33.04 13.64 -4.54
CA THR A 438 -34.19 12.74 -4.35
C THR A 438 -35.51 13.50 -4.32
N ASN A 439 -35.55 14.70 -3.72
CA ASN A 439 -36.72 15.57 -3.74
C ASN A 439 -37.04 16.07 -5.16
N LEU A 440 -36.04 16.45 -5.96
CA LEU A 440 -36.22 16.87 -7.35
C LEU A 440 -36.65 15.70 -8.26
N LYS A 441 -36.12 14.49 -8.04
CA LYS A 441 -36.55 13.28 -8.75
C LYS A 441 -38.02 12.94 -8.48
N LYS A 442 -38.48 13.07 -7.24
CA LYS A 442 -39.89 12.85 -6.86
C LYS A 442 -40.83 13.89 -7.46
N LYS A 443 -40.38 15.15 -7.59
CA LYS A 443 -41.15 16.22 -8.25
C LYS A 443 -41.21 16.08 -9.77
N SER A 444 -40.18 15.53 -10.40
CA SER A 444 -40.13 15.31 -11.86
C SER A 444 -40.86 14.03 -12.29
N GLY A 445 -40.85 12.97 -11.47
CA GLY A 445 -41.64 11.75 -11.70
C GLY A 445 -43.14 11.84 -11.41
N GLY A 446 -43.68 13.06 -11.24
CA GLY A 446 -45.11 13.34 -11.20
C GLY A 446 -45.64 13.98 -12.50
N ASN A 447 -44.76 14.20 -13.48
CA ASN A 447 -45.07 14.70 -14.83
C ASN A 447 -44.50 13.73 -15.89
N GLU A 448 -44.76 12.44 -15.74
CA GLU A 448 -44.74 11.47 -16.86
C GLU A 448 -46.15 10.97 -17.10
#